data_AF-A0A1W9WMG1-F1
#
_entry.id   AF-A0A1W9WMG1-F1
#
_cell.length_a   1.000
_cell.length_b   1.000
_cell.length_c   1.000
_cell.angle_alpha   90.00
_cell.angle_beta   90.00
_cell.angle_gamma   90.00
#
_symmetry.space_group_name_H-M   'P 1'
#
loop_
_entity.id
_entity.type
_entity.pdbx_description
1 polymer ?
#
loop_
_entity_poly.entity_id
_entity_poly.type
_entity_poly.pdbx_seq_one_letter_code
_entity_poly.pdbx_strand_id
1 'polypeptide(L)'
;MPNLQNEFIDFHDVIKLGTYKEEKVLRDKREILIKELKKGLKDEKIPGTDRKLIFSNFGQGSYAMHTGIIPPDNDYDIDVGVIFDIINQEYGSVKLKKMIRDTLTQHNRTVVIRRPCVTVKYSDGYHVDLAVYASNSDDYHIAWGKENAADPTWEKSKPKELIKWVKDISDDADKRRAWF
;
A
#
# COMPACT_ATOMS: atom_id res chain seq x y z
N MET A 1 39.18 -12.96 16.50
CA MET A 1 37.74 -13.22 16.62
C MET A 1 37.04 -12.37 15.57
N PRO A 2 36.10 -12.92 14.78
CA PRO A 2 35.24 -12.09 13.95
C PRO A 2 34.52 -11.09 14.85
N ASN A 3 34.43 -9.84 14.42
CA ASN A 3 33.60 -8.87 15.09
C ASN A 3 32.15 -9.17 14.68
N LEU A 4 31.38 -9.78 15.59
CA LEU A 4 29.99 -10.17 15.34
C LEU A 4 29.14 -9.00 14.80
N GLN A 5 29.45 -7.77 15.20
CA GLN A 5 28.81 -6.57 14.67
C GLN A 5 29.03 -6.39 13.16
N ASN A 6 30.23 -6.68 12.66
CA ASN A 6 30.55 -6.56 11.24
C ASN A 6 29.76 -7.59 10.42
N GLU A 7 29.66 -8.83 10.90
CA GLU A 7 28.87 -9.88 10.24
C GLU A 7 27.39 -9.48 10.10
N PHE A 8 26.82 -8.84 11.14
CA PHE A 8 25.45 -8.32 11.07
C PHE A 8 25.29 -7.15 10.10
N ILE A 9 26.28 -6.26 10.01
CA ILE A 9 26.27 -5.14 9.07
C ILE A 9 26.39 -5.66 7.64
N ASP A 10 27.31 -6.59 7.38
CA ASP A 10 27.51 -7.18 6.07
C ASP A 10 26.24 -7.93 5.61
N PHE A 11 25.62 -8.70 6.51
CA PHE A 11 24.34 -9.34 6.23
C PHE A 11 23.24 -8.31 5.95
N HIS A 12 23.13 -7.26 6.77
CA HIS A 12 22.16 -6.19 6.57
C HIS A 12 22.34 -5.50 5.20
N ASP A 13 23.57 -5.22 4.82
CA ASP A 13 23.90 -4.58 3.55
C ASP A 13 23.58 -5.45 2.34
N VAL A 14 23.68 -6.78 2.48
CA VAL A 14 23.29 -7.76 1.46
C VAL A 14 21.77 -7.82 1.30
N ILE A 15 21.01 -7.75 2.40
CA ILE A 15 19.55 -7.97 2.34
C ILE A 15 18.74 -6.68 2.18
N LYS A 16 19.28 -5.52 2.58
CA LYS A 16 18.50 -4.26 2.55
C LYS A 16 18.18 -3.87 1.11
N LEU A 17 16.96 -3.40 0.89
CA LEU A 17 16.59 -2.86 -0.42
C LEU A 17 17.42 -1.60 -0.71
N GLY A 18 18.16 -1.60 -1.82
CA GLY A 18 19.00 -0.48 -2.23
C GLY A 18 18.18 0.77 -2.59
N THR A 19 18.77 1.96 -2.44
CA THR A 19 18.07 3.27 -2.46
C THR A 19 17.79 3.86 -3.85
N TYR A 20 18.29 3.29 -4.96
CA TYR A 20 18.23 3.98 -6.25
C TYR A 20 17.56 3.21 -7.41
N LYS A 21 18.11 2.07 -7.86
CA LYS A 21 17.61 1.41 -9.08
C LYS A 21 16.35 0.60 -8.80
N GLU A 22 16.37 -0.21 -7.75
CA GLU A 22 15.27 -1.04 -7.29
C GLU A 22 14.08 -0.13 -6.92
N GLU A 23 14.34 0.92 -6.13
CA GLU A 23 13.37 1.95 -5.77
C GLU A 23 12.67 2.62 -6.98
N LYS A 24 13.42 2.91 -8.04
CA LYS A 24 12.87 3.54 -9.24
C LYS A 24 11.89 2.61 -9.94
N VAL A 25 12.26 1.34 -10.15
CA VAL A 25 11.38 0.37 -10.82
C VAL A 25 10.08 0.22 -10.03
N LEU A 26 10.17 0.01 -8.72
CA LEU A 26 9.00 -0.14 -7.85
C LEU A 26 8.10 1.12 -7.88
N ARG A 27 8.70 2.31 -7.82
CA ARG A 27 7.97 3.58 -7.96
C ARG A 27 7.26 3.69 -9.30
N ASP A 28 7.95 3.40 -10.40
CA ASP A 28 7.38 3.52 -11.75
C ASP A 28 6.17 2.58 -11.91
N LYS A 29 6.25 1.34 -11.36
CA LYS A 29 5.13 0.38 -11.37
C LYS A 29 3.92 0.90 -10.58
N ARG A 30 4.14 1.46 -9.39
CA ARG A 30 3.07 2.13 -8.62
C ARG A 30 2.43 3.26 -9.42
N GLU A 31 3.24 4.12 -10.03
CA GLU A 31 2.74 5.28 -10.77
C GLU A 31 1.88 4.89 -11.98
N ILE A 32 2.21 3.77 -12.66
CA ILE A 32 1.40 3.24 -13.74
C ILE A 32 -0.01 2.90 -13.24
N LEU A 33 -0.13 2.15 -12.14
CA LEU A 33 -1.44 1.77 -11.59
C LEU A 33 -2.27 2.97 -11.13
N ILE A 34 -1.63 3.97 -10.51
CA ILE A 34 -2.32 5.20 -10.10
C ILE A 34 -2.81 6.00 -11.32
N LYS A 35 -2.01 6.08 -12.39
CA LYS A 35 -2.42 6.74 -13.65
C LYS A 35 -3.58 6.02 -14.30
N GLU A 36 -3.55 4.70 -14.33
CA GLU A 36 -4.64 3.86 -14.86
C GLU A 36 -5.93 4.03 -14.04
N LEU A 37 -5.85 4.00 -12.71
CA LEU A 37 -7.01 4.27 -11.85
C LEU A 37 -7.58 5.67 -12.07
N LYS A 38 -6.73 6.71 -12.11
CA LYS A 38 -7.20 8.08 -12.39
C LYS A 38 -7.89 8.20 -13.74
N LYS A 39 -7.37 7.53 -14.76
CA LYS A 39 -7.96 7.51 -16.10
C LYS A 39 -9.28 6.74 -16.13
N GLY A 40 -9.33 5.57 -15.49
CA GLY A 40 -10.51 4.70 -15.49
C GLY A 40 -11.67 5.26 -14.68
N LEU A 41 -11.38 5.97 -13.59
CA LEU A 41 -12.39 6.55 -12.70
C LEU A 41 -12.72 8.01 -13.01
N LYS A 42 -12.23 8.57 -14.12
CA LYS A 42 -12.32 10.02 -14.41
C LYS A 42 -13.76 10.56 -14.46
N ASP A 43 -14.70 9.72 -14.89
CA ASP A 43 -16.12 10.04 -15.07
C ASP A 43 -16.99 9.44 -13.96
N GLU A 44 -16.39 8.69 -13.03
CA GLU A 44 -17.11 8.04 -11.93
C GLU A 44 -17.57 9.06 -10.88
N LYS A 45 -18.73 8.77 -10.31
CA LYS A 45 -19.37 9.60 -9.28
C LYS A 45 -19.64 8.77 -8.03
N ILE A 46 -19.73 9.47 -6.90
CA ILE A 46 -20.19 8.86 -5.66
C ILE A 46 -21.67 8.47 -5.84
N PRO A 47 -22.07 7.21 -5.54
CA PRO A 47 -23.44 6.73 -5.75
C PRO A 47 -24.49 7.65 -5.13
N GLY A 48 -25.51 8.01 -5.91
CA GLY A 48 -26.60 8.88 -5.46
C GLY A 48 -26.25 10.37 -5.36
N THR A 49 -25.09 10.80 -5.89
CA THR A 49 -24.67 12.21 -5.89
C THR A 49 -24.07 12.63 -7.23
N ASP A 50 -23.89 13.94 -7.43
CA ASP A 50 -23.14 14.50 -8.56
C ASP A 50 -21.65 14.72 -8.28
N ARG A 51 -21.18 14.39 -7.06
CA ARG A 51 -19.77 14.53 -6.69
C ARG A 51 -18.94 13.48 -7.42
N LYS A 52 -17.82 13.93 -8.01
CA LYS A 52 -16.85 13.04 -8.64
C LYS A 52 -16.18 12.15 -7.60
N LEU A 53 -15.92 10.90 -7.98
CA LEU A 53 -15.14 9.98 -7.17
C LEU A 53 -13.65 10.29 -7.34
N ILE A 54 -13.09 11.11 -6.46
CA ILE A 54 -11.67 11.49 -6.49
C ILE A 54 -10.89 10.79 -5.39
N PHE A 55 -9.58 10.63 -5.61
CA PHE A 55 -8.69 10.01 -4.64
C PHE A 55 -7.29 10.62 -4.67
N SER A 56 -6.59 10.47 -3.55
CA SER A 56 -5.15 10.70 -3.41
C SER A 56 -4.44 9.39 -3.08
N ASN A 57 -3.10 9.37 -3.13
CA ASN A 57 -2.33 8.19 -2.81
C ASN A 57 -1.06 8.53 -2.02
N PHE A 58 -0.56 7.57 -1.23
CA PHE A 58 0.70 7.67 -0.51
C PHE A 58 1.41 6.31 -0.47
N GLY A 59 2.74 6.32 -0.33
CA GLY A 59 3.51 5.09 -0.12
C GLY A 59 3.29 4.56 1.30
N GLN A 60 3.14 3.25 1.44
CA GLN A 60 2.99 2.58 2.73
C GLN A 60 3.98 1.40 2.82
N GLY A 61 3.92 0.67 3.92
CA GLY A 61 4.63 -0.59 4.07
C GLY A 61 6.12 -0.43 4.32
N SER A 62 6.82 -1.54 4.16
CA SER A 62 8.26 -1.65 4.41
C SER A 62 9.06 -0.63 3.60
N TYR A 63 8.63 -0.37 2.37
CA TYR A 63 9.26 0.61 1.50
C TYR A 63 9.15 2.05 2.05
N ALA A 64 7.97 2.46 2.51
CA ALA A 64 7.78 3.80 3.09
C ALA A 64 8.49 3.98 4.45
N MET A 65 8.79 2.87 5.12
CA MET A 65 9.44 2.81 6.43
C MET A 65 10.94 2.48 6.38
N HIS A 66 11.52 2.30 5.18
CA HIS A 66 12.93 1.90 4.98
C HIS A 66 13.30 0.57 5.65
N THR A 67 12.36 -0.36 5.70
CA THR A 67 12.55 -1.73 6.23
C THR A 67 12.41 -2.80 5.15
N GLY A 68 12.35 -2.41 3.87
CA GLY A 68 12.26 -3.33 2.74
C GLY A 68 13.56 -4.14 2.56
N ILE A 69 13.42 -5.39 2.12
CA ILE A 69 14.53 -6.29 1.82
C ILE A 69 14.52 -6.70 0.34
N ILE A 70 15.65 -7.18 -0.17
CA ILE A 70 15.77 -7.84 -1.46
C ILE A 70 15.23 -9.27 -1.31
N PRO A 71 14.07 -9.60 -1.90
CA PRO A 71 13.52 -10.94 -1.83
C PRO A 71 14.33 -11.89 -2.72
N PRO A 72 14.57 -13.15 -2.28
CA PRO A 72 15.39 -14.11 -3.03
C PRO A 72 14.77 -14.56 -4.36
N ASP A 73 13.45 -14.42 -4.51
CA ASP A 73 12.65 -14.80 -5.68
C ASP A 73 12.16 -13.59 -6.49
N ASN A 74 12.73 -12.41 -6.22
CA ASN A 74 12.31 -11.11 -6.74
C ASN A 74 10.87 -10.70 -6.39
N ASP A 75 10.13 -11.40 -5.49
CA ASP A 75 8.74 -11.06 -5.12
C ASP A 75 8.64 -9.78 -4.27
N TYR A 76 8.86 -8.63 -4.90
CA TYR A 76 8.78 -7.34 -4.24
C TYR A 76 7.34 -6.99 -3.90
N ASP A 77 7.12 -6.59 -2.65
CA ASP A 77 5.85 -6.07 -2.14
C ASP A 77 5.85 -4.53 -2.15
N ILE A 78 4.87 -3.95 -2.86
CA ILE A 78 4.69 -2.50 -2.97
C ILE A 78 3.33 -2.13 -2.37
N ASP A 79 3.37 -1.63 -1.14
CA ASP A 79 2.18 -1.10 -0.48
C ASP A 79 1.87 0.34 -0.87
N VAL A 80 0.64 0.58 -1.33
CA VAL A 80 0.15 1.89 -1.74
C VAL A 80 -1.19 2.15 -1.07
N GLY A 81 -1.25 3.19 -0.25
CA GLY A 81 -2.51 3.67 0.27
C GLY A 81 -3.22 4.54 -0.76
N VAL A 82 -4.48 4.23 -1.07
CA VAL A 82 -5.37 4.98 -1.96
C VAL A 82 -6.52 5.53 -1.13
N ILE A 83 -6.57 6.85 -0.94
CA ILE A 83 -7.55 7.52 -0.10
C ILE A 83 -8.58 8.21 -0.98
N PHE A 84 -9.80 7.68 -0.98
CA PHE A 84 -10.95 8.27 -1.65
C PHE A 84 -11.59 9.36 -0.79
N ASP A 85 -12.00 10.45 -1.44
CA ASP A 85 -12.72 11.57 -0.82
C ASP A 85 -14.21 11.22 -0.62
N ILE A 86 -14.44 10.25 0.26
CA ILE A 86 -15.75 9.71 0.64
C ILE A 86 -15.78 9.44 2.15
N ILE A 87 -16.98 9.46 2.73
CA ILE A 87 -17.24 8.87 4.05
C ILE A 87 -17.78 7.44 3.93
N ASN A 88 -17.76 6.69 5.03
CA ASN A 88 -18.12 5.26 5.05
C ASN A 88 -19.49 4.95 4.43
N GLN A 89 -20.47 5.82 4.64
CA GLN A 89 -21.87 5.63 4.23
C GLN A 89 -22.08 5.88 2.73
N GLU A 90 -21.16 6.58 2.07
CA GLU A 90 -21.30 6.97 0.66
C GLU A 90 -20.91 5.86 -0.31
N TYR A 91 -20.05 4.94 0.13
CA TYR A 91 -19.57 3.86 -0.72
C TYR A 91 -19.28 2.59 0.09
N GLY A 92 -19.85 1.46 -0.32
CA GLY A 92 -19.56 0.17 0.31
C GLY A 92 -18.11 -0.26 0.07
N SER A 93 -17.42 -0.70 1.14
CA SER A 93 -15.98 -1.02 1.12
C SER A 93 -15.59 -2.04 0.04
N VAL A 94 -16.30 -3.18 -0.05
CA VAL A 94 -16.06 -4.19 -1.08
C VAL A 94 -16.53 -3.72 -2.46
N LYS A 95 -17.58 -2.91 -2.56
CA LYS A 95 -18.06 -2.36 -3.84
C LYS A 95 -16.98 -1.49 -4.48
N LEU A 96 -16.34 -0.64 -3.68
CA LEU A 96 -15.23 0.20 -4.15
C LEU A 96 -14.03 -0.64 -4.59
N LYS A 97 -13.69 -1.69 -3.84
CA LYS A 97 -12.62 -2.62 -4.22
C LYS A 97 -12.91 -3.39 -5.51
N LYS A 98 -14.17 -3.77 -5.76
CA LYS A 98 -14.60 -4.36 -7.04
C LYS A 98 -14.38 -3.39 -8.19
N MET A 99 -14.80 -2.14 -8.06
CA MET A 99 -14.56 -1.10 -9.06
C MET A 99 -13.07 -0.91 -9.36
N ILE A 100 -12.22 -0.84 -8.32
CA ILE A 100 -10.76 -0.73 -8.47
C ILE A 100 -10.19 -1.94 -9.22
N ARG A 101 -10.56 -3.15 -8.81
CA ARG A 101 -10.11 -4.38 -9.48
C ARG A 101 -10.53 -4.39 -10.95
N ASP A 102 -11.80 -4.10 -11.23
CA ASP A 102 -12.36 -4.16 -12.58
C ASP A 102 -11.68 -3.12 -13.48
N THR A 103 -11.43 -1.91 -12.95
CA THR A 103 -10.67 -0.84 -13.63
C THR A 103 -9.24 -1.26 -13.94
N LEU A 104 -8.60 -2.00 -13.04
CA LEU A 104 -7.22 -2.45 -13.19
C LEU A 104 -7.11 -3.81 -13.88
N THR A 105 -8.20 -4.48 -14.25
CA THR A 105 -8.08 -5.81 -14.86
C THR A 105 -7.58 -5.68 -16.31
N GLN A 106 -6.46 -6.34 -16.61
CA GLN A 106 -5.83 -6.37 -17.95
C GLN A 106 -5.26 -7.77 -18.21
N HIS A 107 -5.03 -8.11 -19.49
CA HIS A 107 -4.62 -9.45 -19.92
C HIS A 107 -3.24 -9.90 -19.40
N ASN A 108 -2.36 -8.97 -19.02
CA ASN A 108 -0.98 -9.22 -18.62
C ASN A 108 -0.76 -9.24 -17.10
N ARG A 109 -1.83 -9.24 -16.30
CA ARG A 109 -1.76 -9.20 -14.84
C ARG A 109 -2.97 -9.84 -14.19
N THR A 110 -2.80 -10.27 -12.95
CA THR A 110 -3.91 -10.77 -12.12
C THR A 110 -4.28 -9.72 -11.08
N VAL A 111 -5.56 -9.42 -10.91
CA VAL A 111 -6.03 -8.48 -9.89
C VAL A 111 -6.96 -9.17 -8.90
N VAL A 112 -6.63 -9.14 -7.61
CA VAL A 112 -7.30 -9.93 -6.57
C VAL A 112 -7.74 -9.01 -5.43
N ILE A 113 -9.00 -9.10 -5.02
CA ILE A 113 -9.47 -8.42 -3.81
C ILE A 113 -9.03 -9.22 -2.58
N ARG A 114 -8.19 -8.61 -1.76
CA ARG A 114 -7.82 -9.09 -0.44
C ARG A 114 -8.62 -8.37 0.64
N ARG A 115 -8.40 -8.78 1.88
CA ARG A 115 -9.15 -8.24 3.02
C ARG A 115 -8.89 -6.74 3.21
N PRO A 116 -7.64 -6.22 3.24
CA PRO A 116 -7.39 -4.77 3.36
C PRO A 116 -7.19 -4.05 2.01
N CYS A 117 -6.86 -4.77 0.93
CA CYS A 117 -6.34 -4.18 -0.29
C CYS A 117 -6.88 -4.85 -1.57
N VAL A 118 -6.55 -4.25 -2.71
CA VAL A 118 -6.62 -4.87 -4.03
C VAL A 118 -5.19 -5.12 -4.50
N THR A 119 -4.82 -6.40 -4.65
CA THR A 119 -3.48 -6.81 -5.08
C THR A 119 -3.44 -6.93 -6.60
N VAL A 120 -2.47 -6.28 -7.24
CA VAL A 120 -2.14 -6.47 -8.65
C VAL A 120 -0.85 -7.27 -8.75
N LYS A 121 -0.90 -8.45 -9.38
CA LYS A 121 0.27 -9.32 -9.60
C LYS A 121 0.69 -9.33 -11.06
N TYR A 122 1.98 -9.16 -11.30
CA TYR A 122 2.59 -9.30 -12.63
C TYR A 122 3.37 -10.61 -12.74
N SER A 123 3.50 -11.14 -13.95
CA SER A 123 4.30 -12.34 -14.24
C SER A 123 5.78 -12.19 -13.89
N ASP A 124 6.28 -10.96 -13.92
CA ASP A 124 7.70 -10.63 -13.77
C ASP A 124 8.13 -10.60 -12.29
N GLY A 125 7.31 -11.14 -11.39
CA GLY A 125 7.66 -11.38 -10.00
C GLY A 125 7.46 -10.19 -9.07
N TYR A 126 6.49 -9.31 -9.26
CA TYR A 126 6.19 -8.31 -8.23
C TYR A 126 4.69 -8.10 -8.08
N HIS A 127 4.28 -7.65 -6.90
CA HIS A 127 2.91 -7.33 -6.60
C HIS A 127 2.77 -5.92 -6.00
N VAL A 128 1.67 -5.26 -6.35
CA VAL A 128 1.30 -3.95 -5.80
C VAL A 128 0.00 -4.08 -5.05
N ASP A 129 0.05 -3.80 -3.76
CA ASP A 129 -1.08 -3.84 -2.86
C ASP A 129 -1.67 -2.43 -2.68
N LEU A 130 -2.86 -2.24 -3.25
CA LEU A 130 -3.61 -0.99 -3.14
C LEU A 130 -4.52 -1.08 -1.91
N ALA A 131 -4.03 -0.62 -0.76
CA ALA A 131 -4.85 -0.46 0.45
C ALA A 131 -5.83 0.69 0.24
N VAL A 132 -7.13 0.41 0.38
CA VAL A 132 -8.20 1.35 0.00
C VAL A 132 -8.76 2.01 1.24
N TYR A 133 -8.82 3.34 1.25
CA TYR A 133 -9.24 4.15 2.39
C TYR A 133 -10.36 5.12 2.01
N ALA A 134 -11.25 5.39 2.97
CA ALA A 134 -12.20 6.49 2.97
C ALA A 134 -11.68 7.61 3.89
N SER A 135 -11.92 8.86 3.52
CA SER A 135 -11.56 10.06 4.29
C SER A 135 -12.76 10.51 5.14
N ASN A 136 -12.85 10.00 6.37
CA ASN A 136 -13.93 10.35 7.30
C ASN A 136 -13.49 11.53 8.16
N SER A 137 -13.63 12.73 7.61
CA SER A 137 -13.16 13.98 8.23
C SER A 137 -11.67 13.90 8.60
N ASP A 138 -11.34 13.70 9.88
CA ASP A 138 -9.96 13.68 10.40
C ASP A 138 -9.36 12.26 10.47
N ASP A 139 -10.15 11.22 10.21
CA ASP A 139 -9.71 9.83 10.29
C ASP A 139 -9.75 9.13 8.93
N TYR A 140 -8.82 8.19 8.73
CA TYR A 140 -8.87 7.27 7.61
C TYR A 140 -9.51 5.96 8.03
N HIS A 141 -10.42 5.44 7.22
CA HIS A 141 -10.98 4.11 7.44
C HIS A 141 -10.60 3.20 6.27
N ILE A 142 -10.05 2.02 6.55
CA ILE A 142 -9.65 1.05 5.55
C ILE A 142 -10.84 0.19 5.10
N ALA A 143 -10.93 -0.08 3.80
CA ALA A 143 -11.96 -0.91 3.20
C ALA A 143 -11.71 -2.39 3.54
N TRP A 144 -12.41 -2.89 4.56
CA TRP A 144 -12.19 -4.23 5.09
C TRP A 144 -13.19 -5.25 4.55
N GLY A 145 -12.68 -6.39 4.08
CA GLY A 145 -13.50 -7.52 3.62
C GLY A 145 -12.99 -8.15 2.32
N LYS A 146 -13.10 -9.48 2.18
CA LYS A 146 -12.81 -10.14 0.89
C LYS A 146 -13.96 -9.90 -0.09
N GLU A 147 -13.76 -10.26 -1.36
CA GLU A 147 -14.75 -10.06 -2.43
C GLU A 147 -16.18 -10.53 -2.11
N ASN A 148 -16.29 -11.68 -1.44
CA ASN A 148 -17.55 -12.31 -1.03
C ASN A 148 -17.72 -12.32 0.49
N ALA A 149 -17.17 -11.31 1.20
CA ALA A 149 -17.39 -11.19 2.64
C ALA A 149 -18.88 -11.01 2.93
N ALA A 150 -19.38 -11.72 3.95
CA ALA A 150 -20.76 -11.56 4.43
C ALA A 150 -20.96 -10.16 5.03
N ASP A 151 -20.01 -9.71 5.85
CA ASP A 151 -20.06 -8.44 6.56
C ASP A 151 -18.86 -7.55 6.21
N PRO A 152 -18.83 -6.96 5.00
CA PRO A 152 -17.79 -6.00 4.63
C PRO A 152 -17.99 -4.68 5.38
N THR A 153 -16.90 -4.08 5.83
CA THR A 153 -16.94 -2.90 6.71
C THR A 153 -15.83 -1.91 6.38
N TRP A 154 -15.88 -0.75 7.01
CA TRP A 154 -14.84 0.26 7.03
C TRP A 154 -14.25 0.32 8.43
N GLU A 155 -12.96 0.00 8.57
CA GLU A 155 -12.29 -0.05 9.87
C GLU A 155 -11.39 1.15 10.09
N LYS A 156 -11.41 1.73 11.29
CA LYS A 156 -10.54 2.87 11.60
C LYS A 156 -9.07 2.48 11.49
N SER A 157 -8.27 3.30 10.80
CA SER A 157 -6.87 3.01 10.50
C SER A 157 -6.03 4.28 10.48
N LYS A 158 -4.80 4.20 10.98
CA LYS A 158 -3.87 5.33 11.09
C LYS A 158 -2.55 5.04 10.34
N PRO A 159 -2.59 4.79 9.02
CA PRO A 159 -1.42 4.31 8.28
C PRO A 159 -0.27 5.32 8.27
N LYS A 160 -0.57 6.62 8.19
CA LYS A 160 0.45 7.68 8.22
C LYS A 160 1.09 7.84 9.60
N GLU A 161 0.32 7.67 10.68
CA GLU A 161 0.85 7.73 12.05
C GLU A 161 1.77 6.54 12.32
N LEU A 162 1.43 5.34 11.82
CA LEU A 162 2.31 4.17 11.92
C LEU A 162 3.66 4.42 11.22
N ILE A 163 3.64 4.91 9.99
CA ILE A 163 4.86 5.25 9.24
C ILE A 163 5.68 6.29 10.01
N LYS A 164 5.03 7.33 10.54
CA LYS A 164 5.70 8.37 11.33
C LYS A 164 6.32 7.77 12.59
N TRP A 165 5.58 6.97 13.34
CA TRP A 165 6.05 6.35 14.57
C TRP A 165 7.30 5.48 14.35
N VAL A 166 7.32 4.68 13.27
CA VAL A 166 8.51 3.88 12.93
C VAL A 166 9.72 4.76 12.62
N LYS A 167 9.53 5.85 11.87
CA LYS A 167 10.61 6.80 11.57
C LYS A 167 11.12 7.50 12.83
N ASP A 168 10.21 7.99 13.67
CA ASP A 168 10.55 8.70 14.90
C ASP A 168 11.33 7.81 15.90
N ILE A 169 11.05 6.50 15.95
CA ILE A 169 11.83 5.55 16.77
C ILE A 169 13.23 5.35 16.21
N SER A 170 13.39 5.29 14.89
CA SER A 170 14.69 5.09 14.25
C SER A 170 15.66 6.24 14.56
N ASP A 171 15.15 7.46 14.69
CA ASP A 171 15.95 8.65 14.93
C ASP A 171 16.34 8.84 16.42
N ASP A 172 15.70 8.11 17.34
CA ASP A 172 15.90 8.23 18.78
C ASP A 172 16.92 7.18 19.30
N ALA A 173 18.14 7.64 19.59
CA ALA A 173 19.25 6.79 20.04
C ALA A 173 18.98 6.08 21.39
N ASP A 174 18.18 6.68 22.27
CA ASP A 174 17.89 6.10 23.59
C ASP A 174 16.78 5.05 23.51
N LYS A 175 15.80 5.20 22.59
CA LYS A 175 14.81 4.16 22.31
C LYS A 175 15.40 2.92 21.63
N ARG A 176 16.48 3.08 20.84
CA ARG A 176 17.22 1.93 20.25
C ARG A 176 17.83 1.00 21.31
N ARG A 177 18.22 1.53 22.48
CA ARG A 177 18.84 0.76 23.58
C ARG A 177 17.86 -0.06 24.42
N ALA A 178 16.56 0.20 24.36
CA ALA A 178 15.58 -0.54 25.15
C ALA A 178 15.18 -1.90 24.55
N TRP A 179 15.69 -2.24 23.36
CA TRP A 179 15.33 -3.43 22.59
C TRP A 179 16.50 -4.40 22.34
N PHE A 180 17.69 -4.10 22.87
CA PHE A 180 18.88 -4.95 22.90
C PHE A 180 19.39 -5.06 24.34
#